data_AF-A0A3P0XBJ3-F1
#
_entry.id   AF-A0A3P0XBJ3-F1
#
_cell.length_a   1.000
_cell.length_b   1.000
_cell.length_c   1.000
_cell.angle_alpha   90.00
_cell.angle_beta   90.00
_cell.angle_gamma   90.00
#
_symmetry.space_group_name_H-M   'P 1'
#
loop_
_entity.id
_entity.type
_entity.pdbx_description
1 polymer ?
#
loop_
_entity_poly.entity_id
_entity_poly.type
_entity_poly.pdbx_seq_one_letter_code
_entity_poly.pdbx_strand_id
1 'polypeptide(L)'
;MTFGNDAGLADGRAYLLCLCAALSRLARSTTLRLRRCAACPVQPSAGHRCTGRARTVSRGALFLLALGPSWCQAQTAPTQWVASWAAAQQTPEPRNALAAHDYRDMTLRQIVHLSAGGASLRLKLSNAFGTAPLHLTSVHVAQARSPADSAIVPATDASLLFSGQADVTIPAGAEYWSDPVPFAAAPSSDLAISIHYDEAPSAQTGHPGSRATSYYVHGEQAAQPFLASAIRTEHWYQIAEVDVATGSRSLSVVAFGDSITDGHGATTNANDRWPDVLASRLQGAPETEHVGVVNVGIGGNRVLLDDLGPNALARFDRDVLARSGAAVVIVLEGINDLGTLTAHGEASAAQHATLVRNLLGAYQQMIDRAHAHGIAVIGGTILPDGNSNYYHPDAQSESDRTTINQWIRTPGHFDEVADFDHAVADPAHPGQLLPAFDSGDHLHPSPAGYQAMAQCVPVDRMISPHASLIPSARGNRRSKSGD
;
A
#
# COMPACT_ATOMS: atom_id res chain seq x y z
N MET A 1 41.93 31.51 -0.75
CA MET A 1 42.90 30.86 -1.65
C MET A 1 42.12 30.24 -2.79
N THR A 2 42.18 30.90 -3.92
CA THR A 2 41.73 30.44 -5.25
C THR A 2 42.69 29.38 -5.78
N PHE A 3 42.15 28.30 -6.35
CA PHE A 3 42.71 27.67 -7.55
C PHE A 3 41.58 26.92 -8.27
N GLY A 4 41.21 27.43 -9.44
CA GLY A 4 40.59 26.64 -10.49
C GLY A 4 41.66 26.07 -11.41
N ASN A 5 41.31 25.01 -12.14
CA ASN A 5 41.63 24.94 -13.56
C ASN A 5 40.76 23.88 -14.25
N ASP A 6 40.16 24.33 -15.35
CA ASP A 6 39.55 23.55 -16.42
C ASP A 6 40.55 22.64 -17.13
N ALA A 7 40.08 21.49 -17.62
CA ALA A 7 40.35 21.01 -18.98
C ALA A 7 39.50 19.78 -19.33
N GLY A 8 38.84 19.81 -20.49
CA GLY A 8 38.85 18.65 -21.40
C GLY A 8 37.53 17.91 -21.65
N LEU A 9 36.68 18.49 -22.51
CA LEU A 9 35.70 17.76 -23.32
C LEU A 9 36.39 16.79 -24.30
N ALA A 10 36.05 15.50 -24.27
CA ALA A 10 36.03 14.61 -25.45
C ALA A 10 35.32 13.27 -25.15
N ASP A 11 34.39 12.93 -26.05
CA ASP A 11 33.88 11.59 -26.41
C ASP A 11 33.18 10.69 -25.38
N GLY A 12 31.85 10.61 -25.56
CA GLY A 12 30.99 9.54 -25.02
C GLY A 12 29.69 9.33 -25.83
N ARG A 13 29.66 9.71 -27.11
CA ARG A 13 28.56 9.37 -28.04
C ARG A 13 28.78 7.96 -28.60
N ALA A 14 28.52 6.92 -27.81
CA ALA A 14 28.60 5.54 -28.30
C ALA A 14 27.79 4.51 -27.50
N TYR A 15 26.60 4.82 -26.98
CA TYR A 15 25.70 3.78 -26.42
C TYR A 15 24.20 4.08 -26.61
N LEU A 16 23.81 4.68 -27.74
CA LEU A 16 22.40 4.93 -28.07
C LEU A 16 22.01 4.53 -29.51
N LEU A 17 22.71 3.54 -30.10
CA LEU A 17 22.48 3.09 -31.48
C LEU A 17 22.34 1.56 -31.65
N CYS A 18 22.07 0.81 -30.57
CA CYS A 18 21.87 -0.64 -30.65
C CYS A 18 20.48 -1.15 -30.21
N LEU A 19 19.50 -0.29 -29.88
CA LEU A 19 18.15 -0.78 -29.49
C LEU A 19 16.98 -0.33 -30.39
N CYS A 20 17.19 0.47 -31.43
CA CYS A 20 16.12 0.89 -32.35
C CYS A 20 16.03 0.08 -33.66
N ALA A 21 16.82 -1.00 -33.83
CA ALA A 21 16.79 -1.83 -35.05
C ALA A 21 16.08 -3.19 -34.89
N ALA A 22 15.61 -3.56 -33.69
CA ALA A 22 15.03 -4.89 -33.43
C ALA A 22 13.49 -4.93 -33.29
N LEU A 23 12.80 -3.79 -33.28
CA LEU A 23 11.33 -3.74 -33.05
C LEU A 23 10.47 -3.30 -34.25
N SER A 24 11.06 -3.26 -35.46
CA SER A 24 10.32 -2.91 -36.68
C SER A 24 9.98 -4.11 -37.59
N ARG A 25 10.19 -5.36 -37.12
CA ARG A 25 9.99 -6.58 -37.93
C ARG A 25 8.96 -7.59 -37.41
N LEU A 26 8.22 -7.31 -36.34
CA LEU A 26 7.13 -8.18 -35.86
C LEU A 26 5.80 -7.42 -35.70
N ALA A 27 5.33 -6.78 -36.76
CA ALA A 27 3.94 -6.37 -36.86
C ALA A 27 3.59 -6.10 -38.33
N ARG A 28 3.32 -7.16 -39.12
CA ARG A 28 2.45 -7.08 -40.30
C ARG A 28 2.10 -8.48 -40.82
N SER A 29 0.80 -8.63 -41.06
CA SER A 29 0.16 -9.58 -41.95
C SER A 29 -0.09 -11.01 -41.46
N THR A 30 -1.32 -11.24 -41.01
CA THR A 30 -2.09 -12.40 -41.44
C THR A 30 -3.55 -11.99 -41.65
N THR A 31 -3.92 -11.77 -42.91
CA THR A 31 -5.31 -11.84 -43.37
C THR A 31 -5.38 -12.74 -44.60
N LEU A 32 -6.31 -13.70 -44.55
CA LEU A 32 -6.65 -14.71 -45.53
C LEU A 32 -6.80 -14.17 -46.97
N ARG A 33 -6.43 -14.99 -47.97
CA ARG A 33 -7.25 -15.18 -49.19
C ARG A 33 -6.90 -16.45 -49.98
N LEU A 34 -7.98 -17.13 -50.37
CA LEU A 34 -8.06 -18.30 -51.26
C LEU A 34 -7.42 -18.09 -52.63
N ARG A 35 -6.85 -19.16 -53.21
CA ARG A 35 -6.82 -19.37 -54.67
C ARG A 35 -7.06 -20.83 -55.07
N ARG A 36 -7.96 -20.98 -56.04
CA ARG A 36 -8.31 -22.19 -56.81
C ARG A 36 -7.44 -22.30 -58.08
N CYS A 37 -7.52 -23.49 -58.67
CA CYS A 37 -7.15 -23.92 -60.04
C CYS A 37 -5.68 -24.32 -60.24
N ALA A 38 -5.30 -25.29 -61.06
CA ALA A 38 -5.88 -26.49 -61.69
C ALA A 38 -4.83 -26.91 -62.75
N ALA A 39 -4.43 -28.18 -62.82
CA ALA A 39 -4.11 -28.91 -64.07
C ALA A 39 -3.40 -30.24 -63.78
N CYS A 40 -3.92 -31.30 -64.41
CA CYS A 40 -3.33 -32.63 -64.58
C CYS A 40 -2.33 -32.60 -65.77
N PRO A 41 -1.44 -33.60 -65.96
CA PRO A 41 -1.86 -34.78 -66.76
C PRO A 41 -1.21 -36.15 -66.42
N VAL A 42 -2.00 -37.20 -66.72
CA VAL A 42 -1.66 -38.49 -67.38
C VAL A 42 -1.09 -39.70 -66.57
N GLN A 43 -1.79 -40.83 -66.81
CA GLN A 43 -1.73 -42.25 -66.37
C GLN A 43 -0.64 -43.09 -67.12
N PRO A 44 -0.51 -44.45 -67.06
CA PRO A 44 -1.40 -45.51 -66.50
C PRO A 44 -0.77 -46.77 -65.85
N SER A 45 -1.58 -47.60 -65.18
CA SER A 45 -1.75 -49.03 -65.52
C SER A 45 -2.76 -49.77 -64.62
N ALA A 46 -3.60 -50.58 -65.30
CA ALA A 46 -4.40 -51.77 -64.91
C ALA A 46 -4.96 -51.88 -63.48
N GLY A 47 -6.27 -52.03 -63.23
CA GLY A 47 -7.33 -52.68 -63.99
C GLY A 47 -7.75 -53.94 -63.24
N HIS A 48 -9.03 -54.06 -62.85
CA HIS A 48 -9.87 -55.27 -62.86
C HIS A 48 -11.30 -54.83 -62.48
N ARG A 49 -12.27 -55.16 -63.34
CA ARG A 49 -13.71 -54.92 -63.15
C ARG A 49 -14.30 -56.06 -62.33
N CYS A 50 -15.25 -55.78 -61.45
CA CYS A 50 -16.37 -56.67 -61.20
C CYS A 50 -17.60 -55.87 -60.77
N THR A 51 -18.72 -56.19 -61.43
CA THR A 51 -20.05 -55.59 -61.33
C THR A 51 -20.82 -56.13 -60.12
N GLY A 52 -21.69 -55.32 -59.51
CA GLY A 52 -22.94 -55.86 -58.96
C GLY A 52 -23.44 -55.31 -57.62
N ARG A 53 -24.57 -54.61 -57.72
CA ARG A 53 -25.74 -54.59 -56.82
C ARG A 53 -25.62 -54.04 -55.38
N ALA A 54 -26.44 -53.00 -55.20
CA ALA A 54 -26.93 -52.41 -53.97
C ALA A 54 -27.39 -53.43 -52.90
N ARG A 55 -27.01 -53.16 -51.65
CA ARG A 55 -27.81 -53.44 -50.45
C ARG A 55 -27.57 -52.33 -49.42
N THR A 56 -28.61 -51.55 -49.16
CA THR A 56 -28.78 -50.67 -48.01
C THR A 56 -28.78 -51.50 -46.73
N VAL A 57 -27.88 -51.20 -45.79
CA VAL A 57 -27.92 -51.71 -44.42
C VAL A 57 -28.05 -50.50 -43.49
N SER A 58 -29.26 -50.26 -42.99
CA SER A 58 -29.52 -49.30 -41.92
C SER A 58 -28.85 -49.79 -40.63
N ARG A 59 -27.85 -49.04 -40.13
CA ARG A 59 -27.35 -49.17 -38.76
C ARG A 59 -28.05 -48.13 -37.89
N GLY A 60 -29.01 -48.56 -37.09
CA GLY A 60 -29.54 -47.76 -35.99
C GLY A 60 -28.49 -47.65 -34.89
N ALA A 61 -28.03 -46.43 -34.61
CA ALA A 61 -27.19 -46.13 -33.46
C ALA A 61 -28.09 -45.71 -32.30
N LEU A 62 -28.14 -46.54 -31.26
CA LEU A 62 -28.81 -46.25 -30.00
C LEU A 62 -27.87 -45.34 -29.17
N PHE A 63 -28.15 -44.04 -29.10
CA PHE A 63 -27.46 -43.12 -28.20
C PHE A 63 -28.01 -43.32 -26.78
N LEU A 64 -27.29 -44.08 -25.96
CA LEU A 64 -27.49 -44.10 -24.51
C LEU A 64 -26.94 -42.78 -23.93
N LEU A 65 -27.83 -41.84 -23.63
CA LEU A 65 -27.55 -40.66 -22.84
C LEU A 65 -27.25 -41.10 -21.40
N ALA A 66 -25.96 -41.25 -21.08
CA ALA A 66 -25.50 -41.39 -19.71
C ALA A 66 -25.73 -40.06 -18.97
N LEU A 67 -26.85 -39.96 -18.24
CA LEU A 67 -27.06 -38.95 -17.21
C LEU A 67 -26.13 -39.26 -16.04
N GLY A 68 -24.87 -38.83 -16.16
CA GLY A 68 -23.96 -38.81 -15.01
C GLY A 68 -24.51 -37.86 -13.95
N PRO A 69 -24.47 -38.20 -12.65
CA PRO A 69 -24.84 -37.26 -11.61
C PRO A 69 -23.89 -36.07 -11.68
N SER A 70 -24.43 -34.89 -11.99
CA SER A 70 -23.72 -33.62 -11.88
C SER A 70 -23.45 -33.39 -10.40
N TRP A 71 -22.24 -33.73 -9.96
CA TRP A 71 -21.74 -33.30 -8.67
C TRP A 71 -21.64 -31.77 -8.73
N CYS A 72 -22.60 -31.08 -8.12
CA CYS A 72 -22.48 -29.66 -7.86
C CYS A 72 -21.32 -29.52 -6.87
N GLN A 73 -20.10 -29.34 -7.38
CA GLN A 73 -19.04 -28.82 -6.53
C GLN A 73 -19.50 -27.44 -6.10
N ALA A 74 -19.82 -27.29 -4.82
CA ALA A 74 -19.97 -25.97 -4.22
C ALA A 74 -18.66 -25.24 -4.50
N GLN A 75 -18.69 -24.26 -5.40
CA GLN A 75 -17.58 -23.34 -5.55
C GLN A 75 -17.49 -22.59 -4.23
N THR A 76 -16.53 -22.98 -3.40
CA THR A 76 -16.14 -22.16 -2.25
C THR A 76 -15.81 -20.79 -2.81
N ALA A 77 -16.51 -19.76 -2.33
CA ALA A 77 -16.21 -18.38 -2.72
C ALA A 77 -14.71 -18.15 -2.54
N PRO A 78 -14.03 -17.50 -3.51
CA PRO A 78 -12.60 -17.25 -3.40
C PRO A 78 -12.31 -16.51 -2.10
N THR A 79 -11.30 -16.98 -1.36
CA THR A 79 -10.83 -16.32 -0.14
C THR A 79 -10.48 -14.87 -0.45
N GLN A 80 -11.13 -13.93 0.24
CA GLN A 80 -10.81 -12.52 0.15
C GLN A 80 -9.79 -12.17 1.22
N TRP A 81 -8.71 -11.54 0.79
CA TRP A 81 -7.65 -11.04 1.65
C TRP A 81 -7.88 -9.56 1.89
N VAL A 82 -7.77 -9.14 3.14
CA VAL A 82 -7.71 -7.72 3.51
C VAL A 82 -6.44 -7.43 4.27
N ALA A 83 -5.87 -6.27 3.98
CA ALA A 83 -4.77 -5.75 4.75
C ALA A 83 -5.29 -5.40 6.17
N SER A 84 -4.76 -6.10 7.17
CA SER A 84 -5.08 -5.83 8.58
C SER A 84 -4.03 -4.93 9.22
N TRP A 85 -2.83 -4.92 8.69
CA TRP A 85 -1.74 -4.05 9.10
C TRP A 85 -0.84 -3.78 7.90
N ALA A 86 -0.29 -2.57 7.82
CA ALA A 86 0.76 -2.24 6.87
C ALA A 86 1.64 -1.13 7.45
N ALA A 87 2.80 -0.93 6.81
CA ALA A 87 3.64 0.24 7.02
C ALA A 87 4.20 0.72 5.68
N ALA A 88 4.26 2.03 5.49
CA ALA A 88 4.90 2.60 4.30
C ALA A 88 6.42 2.39 4.36
N GLN A 89 6.99 1.87 3.28
CA GLN A 89 8.41 1.54 3.23
C GLN A 89 9.24 2.75 2.79
N GLN A 90 10.37 2.98 3.47
CA GLN A 90 11.38 3.98 3.12
C GLN A 90 12.79 3.45 3.42
N THR A 91 13.80 4.14 2.92
CA THR A 91 15.18 3.97 3.39
C THR A 91 15.31 4.64 4.76
N PRO A 92 15.63 3.92 5.85
CA PRO A 92 15.83 4.54 7.14
C PRO A 92 17.02 5.51 7.11
N GLU A 93 16.85 6.69 7.72
CA GLU A 93 17.99 7.58 7.99
C GLU A 93 19.05 6.87 8.84
N PRO A 94 20.34 7.25 8.76
CA PRO A 94 21.42 6.58 9.48
C PRO A 94 21.19 6.42 10.99
N ARG A 95 20.49 7.36 11.63
CA ARG A 95 20.15 7.29 13.08
C ARG A 95 19.08 6.27 13.43
N ASN A 96 18.25 5.87 12.45
CA ASN A 96 17.13 4.93 12.62
C ASN A 96 17.44 3.55 12.01
N ALA A 97 18.55 3.44 11.26
CA ALA A 97 19.05 2.20 10.70
C ALA A 97 19.77 1.36 11.78
N LEU A 98 19.59 0.03 11.79
CA LEU A 98 20.45 -0.81 12.63
C LEU A 98 21.87 -0.84 12.05
N ALA A 99 22.88 -1.03 12.88
CA ALA A 99 24.23 -1.14 12.36
C ALA A 99 24.41 -2.48 11.62
N ALA A 100 25.24 -2.49 10.57
CA ALA A 100 25.46 -3.70 9.78
C ALA A 100 26.00 -4.89 10.60
N HIS A 101 26.74 -4.62 11.69
CA HIS A 101 27.24 -5.66 12.58
C HIS A 101 26.16 -6.28 13.47
N ASP A 102 25.06 -5.56 13.75
CA ASP A 102 23.93 -6.06 14.53
C ASP A 102 23.05 -7.00 13.69
N TYR A 103 23.00 -6.79 12.37
CA TYR A 103 22.19 -7.61 11.44
C TYR A 103 22.70 -9.03 11.21
N ARG A 104 24.00 -9.28 11.44
CA ARG A 104 24.60 -10.54 11.04
C ARG A 104 24.22 -11.64 12.01
N ASP A 105 23.71 -12.76 11.47
CA ASP A 105 23.21 -13.90 12.25
C ASP A 105 22.32 -13.39 13.39
N MET A 106 21.17 -12.79 13.04
CA MET A 106 20.27 -12.17 14.01
C MET A 106 18.82 -12.59 13.81
N THR A 107 18.10 -12.74 14.93
CA THR A 107 16.64 -12.78 14.96
C THR A 107 16.12 -11.42 15.35
N LEU A 108 15.31 -10.82 14.48
CA LEU A 108 14.54 -9.61 14.75
C LEU A 108 13.06 -9.98 14.92
N ARG A 109 12.50 -9.67 16.08
CA ARG A 109 11.07 -9.82 16.41
C ARG A 109 10.40 -8.46 16.48
N GLN A 110 9.38 -8.28 15.67
CA GLN A 110 8.67 -7.02 15.48
C GLN A 110 7.21 -7.22 15.87
N ILE A 111 6.67 -6.34 16.72
CA ILE A 111 5.28 -6.42 17.14
C ILE A 111 4.44 -5.47 16.29
N VAL A 112 3.32 -5.96 15.77
CA VAL A 112 2.35 -5.19 15.00
C VAL A 112 0.95 -5.37 15.55
N HIS A 113 0.14 -4.31 15.49
CA HIS A 113 -1.26 -4.34 15.93
C HIS A 113 -2.19 -4.56 14.74
N LEU A 114 -2.95 -5.66 14.75
CA LEU A 114 -3.85 -6.02 13.67
C LEU A 114 -5.19 -5.29 13.82
N SER A 115 -5.65 -4.59 12.79
CA SER A 115 -6.99 -3.98 12.78
C SER A 115 -8.12 -5.00 12.63
N ALA A 116 -7.99 -5.96 11.71
CA ALA A 116 -8.99 -6.97 11.41
C ALA A 116 -8.50 -8.38 11.76
N GLY A 117 -9.42 -9.25 12.18
CA GLY A 117 -9.12 -10.65 12.46
C GLY A 117 -9.34 -11.56 11.24
N GLY A 118 -8.87 -12.80 11.32
CA GLY A 118 -9.11 -13.81 10.28
C GLY A 118 -8.63 -15.20 10.67
N ALA A 119 -9.01 -16.19 9.86
CA ALA A 119 -8.67 -17.60 10.11
C ALA A 119 -7.35 -18.04 9.46
N SER A 120 -6.79 -17.20 8.60
CA SER A 120 -5.49 -17.41 7.97
C SER A 120 -4.83 -16.07 7.74
N LEU A 121 -3.50 -16.06 7.70
CA LEU A 121 -2.73 -14.87 7.41
C LEU A 121 -1.73 -15.13 6.28
N ARG A 122 -1.24 -14.04 5.68
CA ARG A 122 -0.02 -14.03 4.87
C ARG A 122 0.74 -12.72 5.12
N LEU A 123 2.05 -12.78 5.00
CA LEU A 123 2.95 -11.65 5.27
C LEU A 123 3.60 -11.18 3.96
N LYS A 124 3.62 -9.87 3.73
CA LYS A 124 4.43 -9.24 2.69
C LYS A 124 5.73 -8.72 3.30
N LEU A 125 6.84 -9.25 2.82
CA LEU A 125 8.18 -8.77 3.12
C LEU A 125 8.64 -7.79 2.03
N SER A 126 9.54 -6.87 2.37
CA SER A 126 9.98 -5.83 1.44
C SER A 126 11.49 -5.66 1.40
N ASN A 127 12.02 -5.72 0.18
CA ASN A 127 13.37 -5.29 -0.19
C ASN A 127 13.28 -4.13 -1.21
N ALA A 128 12.22 -3.32 -1.14
CA ALA A 128 11.88 -2.30 -2.14
C ALA A 128 12.98 -1.25 -2.36
N PHE A 129 13.82 -0.99 -1.36
CA PHE A 129 14.95 -0.06 -1.45
C PHE A 129 16.31 -0.77 -1.41
N GLY A 130 16.33 -2.10 -1.33
CA GLY A 130 17.55 -2.89 -1.42
C GLY A 130 18.12 -2.88 -2.84
N THR A 131 19.45 -2.87 -2.95
CA THR A 131 20.17 -2.85 -4.24
C THR A 131 20.76 -4.21 -4.62
N ALA A 132 20.66 -5.20 -3.72
CA ALA A 132 21.00 -6.61 -3.93
C ALA A 132 19.89 -7.52 -3.37
N PRO A 133 19.85 -8.81 -3.77
CA PRO A 133 18.92 -9.77 -3.17
C PRO A 133 19.07 -9.84 -1.65
N LEU A 134 17.95 -9.87 -0.95
CA LEU A 134 17.87 -10.07 0.50
C LEU A 134 17.50 -11.53 0.77
N HIS A 135 18.36 -12.25 1.48
CA HIS A 135 18.09 -13.61 1.92
C HIS A 135 17.65 -13.60 3.38
N LEU A 136 16.57 -14.32 3.67
CA LEU A 136 16.03 -14.52 5.02
C LEU A 136 15.84 -16.02 5.20
N THR A 137 16.38 -16.55 6.29
CA THR A 137 16.52 -18.01 6.46
C THR A 137 15.35 -18.64 7.23
N SER A 138 14.61 -17.83 7.99
CA SER A 138 13.44 -18.26 8.75
C SER A 138 12.54 -17.07 9.04
N VAL A 139 11.23 -17.24 8.90
CA VAL A 139 10.22 -16.24 9.25
C VAL A 139 9.10 -16.92 10.02
N HIS A 140 8.77 -16.38 11.19
CA HIS A 140 7.73 -16.91 12.07
C HIS A 140 6.72 -15.82 12.42
N VAL A 141 5.50 -16.24 12.69
CA VAL A 141 4.45 -15.43 13.29
C VAL A 141 3.91 -16.11 14.53
N ALA A 142 3.56 -15.32 15.55
CA ALA A 142 2.91 -15.80 16.75
C ALA A 142 2.06 -14.69 17.37
N GLN A 143 1.07 -15.05 18.18
CA GLN A 143 0.38 -14.07 19.02
C GLN A 143 1.37 -13.50 20.04
N ALA A 144 1.50 -12.18 20.09
CA ALA A 144 2.28 -11.51 21.13
C ALA A 144 1.51 -11.56 22.46
N ARG A 145 2.22 -11.70 23.58
CA ARG A 145 1.58 -11.63 24.91
C ARG A 145 1.26 -10.21 25.35
N SER A 146 1.99 -9.25 24.79
CA SER A 146 1.91 -7.83 25.11
C SER A 146 2.51 -7.05 23.93
N PRO A 147 2.01 -5.83 23.62
CA PRO A 147 2.61 -4.96 22.63
C PRO A 147 3.98 -4.41 23.04
N ALA A 148 4.35 -4.54 24.33
CA ALA A 148 5.57 -3.99 24.92
C ALA A 148 6.56 -5.04 25.43
N ASP A 149 6.45 -6.30 24.97
CA ASP A 149 7.39 -7.38 25.29
C ASP A 149 7.66 -8.29 24.08
N SER A 150 8.80 -8.98 24.08
CA SER A 150 9.18 -9.98 23.07
C SER A 150 8.49 -11.33 23.25
N ALA A 151 7.77 -11.55 24.36
CA ALA A 151 7.14 -12.83 24.66
C ALA A 151 5.96 -13.14 23.73
N ILE A 152 5.91 -14.38 23.25
CA ILE A 152 4.83 -14.91 22.41
C ILE A 152 3.99 -15.95 23.17
N VAL A 153 2.81 -16.28 22.64
CA VAL A 153 2.04 -17.45 23.04
C VAL A 153 2.58 -18.66 22.25
N PRO A 154 3.36 -19.58 22.86
CA PRO A 154 4.14 -20.55 22.09
C PRO A 154 3.31 -21.51 21.24
N ALA A 155 2.08 -21.82 21.68
CA ALA A 155 1.14 -22.67 20.95
C ALA A 155 0.62 -22.03 19.64
N THR A 156 0.87 -20.74 19.43
CA THR A 156 0.47 -20.00 18.23
C THR A 156 1.64 -19.79 17.27
N ASP A 157 2.87 -20.19 17.62
CA ASP A 157 4.00 -20.06 16.72
C ASP A 157 3.78 -20.86 15.43
N ALA A 158 3.95 -20.19 14.31
CA ALA A 158 3.85 -20.77 12.98
C ALA A 158 4.97 -20.25 12.10
N SER A 159 5.75 -21.17 11.53
CA SER A 159 6.73 -20.85 10.49
C SER A 159 5.99 -20.49 9.20
N LEU A 160 6.41 -19.39 8.56
CA LEU A 160 5.93 -18.98 7.26
C LEU A 160 6.75 -19.64 6.16
N LEU A 161 6.07 -20.02 5.08
CA LEU A 161 6.69 -20.58 3.90
C LEU A 161 6.61 -19.58 2.73
N PHE A 162 7.49 -19.75 1.76
CA PHE A 162 7.58 -18.96 0.54
C PHE A 162 7.74 -19.92 -0.63
N SER A 163 6.66 -20.14 -1.40
CA SER A 163 6.63 -21.20 -2.42
C SER A 163 6.99 -22.59 -1.86
N GLY A 164 6.53 -22.87 -0.64
CA GLY A 164 6.74 -24.11 0.09
C GLY A 164 8.11 -24.26 0.78
N GLN A 165 8.98 -23.25 0.73
CA GLN A 165 10.28 -23.25 1.43
C GLN A 165 10.25 -22.34 2.66
N ALA A 166 11.03 -22.66 3.69
CA ALA A 166 11.13 -21.83 4.89
C ALA A 166 12.07 -20.62 4.71
N ASP A 167 13.06 -20.73 3.83
CA ASP A 167 13.91 -19.62 3.41
C ASP A 167 13.30 -18.85 2.24
N VAL A 168 13.70 -17.59 2.09
CA VAL A 168 13.29 -16.75 0.97
C VAL A 168 14.42 -15.82 0.54
N THR A 169 14.61 -15.71 -0.77
CA THR A 169 15.45 -14.68 -1.38
C THR A 169 14.57 -13.67 -2.11
N ILE A 170 14.49 -12.44 -1.58
CA ILE A 170 13.73 -11.33 -2.15
C ILE A 170 14.64 -10.55 -3.10
N PRO A 171 14.30 -10.44 -4.40
CA PRO A 171 15.09 -9.65 -5.35
C PRO A 171 15.28 -8.19 -4.91
N ALA A 172 16.34 -7.54 -5.40
CA ALA A 172 16.53 -6.10 -5.23
C ALA A 172 15.32 -5.32 -5.76
N GLY A 173 14.82 -4.37 -4.97
CA GLY A 173 13.68 -3.54 -5.34
C GLY A 173 12.32 -4.24 -5.32
N ALA A 174 12.22 -5.47 -4.79
CA ALA A 174 11.00 -6.26 -4.82
C ALA A 174 10.32 -6.39 -3.44
N GLU A 175 9.03 -6.71 -3.47
CA GLU A 175 8.26 -7.19 -2.33
C GLU A 175 7.89 -8.66 -2.56
N TYR A 176 7.70 -9.43 -1.48
CA TYR A 176 7.47 -10.87 -1.57
C TYR A 176 6.43 -11.33 -0.55
N TRP A 177 5.42 -12.06 -1.02
CA TRP A 177 4.39 -12.64 -0.17
C TRP A 177 4.79 -14.02 0.34
N SER A 178 4.51 -14.30 1.60
CA SER A 178 4.47 -15.66 2.12
C SER A 178 3.31 -16.44 1.51
N ASP A 179 3.41 -17.76 1.57
CA ASP A 179 2.27 -18.64 1.42
C ASP A 179 1.26 -18.35 2.56
N PRO A 180 -0.05 -18.55 2.32
CA PRO A 180 -1.06 -18.49 3.38
C PRO A 180 -0.80 -19.53 4.48
N VAL A 181 -0.91 -19.11 5.74
CA VAL A 181 -0.82 -20.01 6.91
C VAL A 181 -2.13 -19.97 7.71
N PRO A 182 -2.68 -21.13 8.14
CA PRO A 182 -3.77 -21.15 9.10
C PRO A 182 -3.32 -20.50 10.41
N PHE A 183 -4.00 -19.43 10.81
CA PHE A 183 -3.69 -18.68 12.01
C PHE A 183 -4.95 -17.94 12.45
N ALA A 184 -5.44 -18.24 13.65
CA ALA A 184 -6.64 -17.60 14.19
C ALA A 184 -6.27 -16.25 14.81
N ALA A 185 -6.18 -15.22 13.96
CA ALA A 185 -5.96 -13.84 14.41
C ALA A 185 -7.28 -13.24 14.89
N ALA A 186 -7.33 -12.77 16.12
CA ALA A 186 -8.44 -11.95 16.60
C ALA A 186 -8.31 -10.51 16.05
N PRO A 187 -9.41 -9.80 15.80
CA PRO A 187 -9.34 -8.36 15.53
C PRO A 187 -8.71 -7.63 16.73
N SER A 188 -8.01 -6.52 16.47
CA SER A 188 -7.32 -5.73 17.50
C SER A 188 -6.34 -6.54 18.36
N SER A 189 -5.69 -7.55 17.77
CA SER A 189 -4.69 -8.37 18.44
C SER A 189 -3.28 -8.03 17.99
N ASP A 190 -2.30 -8.26 18.88
CA ASP A 190 -0.90 -8.04 18.58
C ASP A 190 -0.24 -9.31 18.02
N LEU A 191 0.43 -9.16 16.89
CA LEU A 191 1.16 -10.20 16.19
C LEU A 191 2.67 -9.95 16.33
N ALA A 192 3.41 -10.96 16.77
CA ALA A 192 4.86 -10.97 16.71
C ALA A 192 5.32 -11.59 15.39
N ILE A 193 6.12 -10.86 14.61
CA ILE A 193 6.76 -11.32 13.39
C ILE A 193 8.25 -11.47 13.69
N SER A 194 8.77 -12.69 13.65
CA SER A 194 10.19 -12.97 13.91
C SER A 194 10.89 -13.36 12.61
N ILE A 195 11.98 -12.68 12.28
CA ILE A 195 12.73 -12.87 11.04
C ILE A 195 14.19 -13.16 11.40
N HIS A 196 14.74 -14.23 10.85
CA HIS A 196 16.16 -14.53 10.96
C HIS A 196 16.93 -14.08 9.71
N TYR A 197 17.94 -13.24 9.93
CA TYR A 197 18.87 -12.72 8.94
C TYR A 197 20.20 -13.46 9.09
N ASP A 198 20.68 -14.07 8.02
CA ASP A 198 22.04 -14.63 7.98
C ASP A 198 23.08 -13.52 7.76
N GLU A 199 22.76 -12.56 6.87
CA GLU A 199 23.61 -11.42 6.56
C GLU A 199 22.79 -10.11 6.51
N ALA A 200 23.49 -8.98 6.62
CA ALA A 200 22.86 -7.67 6.54
C ALA A 200 22.33 -7.37 5.13
N PRO A 201 21.18 -6.68 5.00
CA PRO A 201 20.71 -6.21 3.69
C PRO A 201 21.70 -5.19 3.11
N SER A 202 21.87 -5.21 1.78
CA SER A 202 22.68 -4.22 1.05
C SER A 202 22.28 -2.76 1.34
N ALA A 203 20.98 -2.52 1.49
CA ALA A 203 20.39 -1.30 2.01
C ALA A 203 19.14 -1.67 2.80
N GLN A 204 18.91 -1.00 3.92
CA GLN A 204 17.73 -1.27 4.74
C GLN A 204 16.47 -0.72 4.07
N THR A 205 15.43 -1.52 4.10
CA THR A 205 14.06 -1.14 3.79
C THR A 205 13.31 -1.24 5.10
N GLY A 206 12.70 -0.16 5.55
CA GLY A 206 12.02 -0.17 6.83
C GLY A 206 11.09 1.01 7.00
N HIS A 207 10.69 1.21 8.24
CA HIS A 207 9.74 2.24 8.64
C HIS A 207 10.13 2.75 10.04
N PRO A 208 10.85 3.88 10.12
CA PRO A 208 11.30 4.46 11.39
C PRO A 208 10.15 4.88 12.32
N GLY A 209 9.00 5.23 11.75
CA GLY A 209 7.82 5.73 12.45
C GLY A 209 6.98 4.66 13.17
N SER A 210 7.56 3.56 13.63
CA SER A 210 6.75 2.42 14.08
C SER A 210 5.84 2.71 15.29
N ARG A 211 6.30 3.56 16.23
CA ARG A 211 5.71 3.75 17.57
C ARG A 211 5.45 2.39 18.27
N ALA A 212 6.27 1.40 17.93
CA ALA A 212 6.20 0.04 18.41
C ALA A 212 7.62 -0.45 18.71
N THR A 213 7.77 -1.19 19.80
CA THR A 213 9.05 -1.79 20.16
C THR A 213 9.28 -3.06 19.34
N SER A 214 10.41 -3.10 18.65
CA SER A 214 11.01 -4.29 18.07
C SER A 214 12.20 -4.76 18.92
N TYR A 215 12.53 -6.04 18.82
CA TYR A 215 13.50 -6.73 19.65
C TYR A 215 14.45 -7.52 18.76
N TYR A 216 15.76 -7.45 18.99
CA TYR A 216 16.68 -8.32 18.27
C TYR A 216 17.73 -8.95 19.18
N VAL A 217 18.16 -10.15 18.78
CA VAL A 217 19.20 -10.97 19.41
C VAL A 217 20.01 -11.66 18.32
N HIS A 218 21.27 -12.00 18.62
CA HIS A 218 22.06 -12.83 17.72
C HIS A 218 21.63 -14.31 17.77
N GLY A 219 21.83 -14.99 16.64
CA GLY A 219 21.47 -16.37 16.37
C GLY A 219 20.02 -16.58 15.94
N GLU A 220 19.76 -17.77 15.39
CA GLU A 220 18.42 -18.25 15.05
C GLU A 220 17.63 -18.54 16.34
N GLN A 221 16.63 -17.71 16.59
CA GLN A 221 15.76 -17.74 17.75
C GLN A 221 14.31 -17.39 17.37
N ALA A 222 13.92 -17.49 16.10
CA ALA A 222 12.64 -16.98 15.61
C ALA A 222 11.44 -17.63 16.33
N ALA A 223 11.53 -18.93 16.63
CA ALA A 223 10.50 -19.70 17.33
C ALA A 223 10.59 -19.62 18.88
N GLN A 224 11.57 -18.91 19.44
CA GLN A 224 11.75 -18.89 20.90
C GLN A 224 10.58 -18.19 21.59
N PRO A 225 10.00 -18.76 22.66
CA PRO A 225 8.89 -18.14 23.40
C PRO A 225 9.15 -16.72 23.89
N PHE A 226 10.42 -16.36 24.12
CA PHE A 226 10.88 -15.08 24.63
C PHE A 226 12.33 -14.86 24.19
N LEU A 227 12.69 -13.62 23.82
CA LEU A 227 14.05 -13.29 23.44
C LEU A 227 14.82 -12.74 24.64
N ALA A 228 15.61 -13.60 25.28
CA ALA A 228 16.41 -13.21 26.43
C ALA A 228 17.52 -12.21 26.03
N SER A 229 17.68 -11.16 26.82
CA SER A 229 18.69 -10.11 26.58
C SER A 229 18.54 -9.39 25.23
N ALA A 230 17.33 -9.34 24.68
CA ALA A 230 17.07 -8.65 23.43
C ALA A 230 17.35 -7.14 23.54
N ILE A 231 17.99 -6.61 22.51
CA ILE A 231 18.14 -5.18 22.33
C ILE A 231 16.83 -4.64 21.76
N ARG A 232 16.40 -3.48 22.27
CA ARG A 232 15.16 -2.82 21.86
C ARG A 232 15.44 -1.73 20.84
N THR A 233 14.56 -1.61 19.86
CA THR A 233 14.54 -0.53 18.87
C THR A 233 13.09 -0.15 18.59
N GLU A 234 12.81 1.08 18.19
CA GLU A 234 11.44 1.57 17.97
C GLU A 234 11.14 1.77 16.48
N HIS A 235 11.49 0.76 15.67
CA HIS A 235 11.36 0.79 14.22
C HIS A 235 10.89 -0.56 13.69
N TRP A 236 10.29 -0.55 12.49
CA TRP A 236 10.03 -1.74 11.71
C TRP A 236 11.00 -1.88 10.53
N TYR A 237 11.32 -3.10 10.16
CA TYR A 237 12.31 -3.46 9.13
C TYR A 237 11.78 -4.60 8.26
N GLN A 238 11.83 -4.41 6.94
CA GLN A 238 11.47 -5.37 5.89
C GLN A 238 10.09 -6.04 5.99
N ILE A 239 9.18 -5.53 6.81
CA ILE A 239 7.76 -5.94 6.86
C ILE A 239 6.88 -4.83 6.26
N ALA A 240 6.02 -5.20 5.30
CA ALA A 240 5.22 -4.24 4.54
C ALA A 240 3.71 -4.37 4.74
N GLU A 241 3.20 -5.59 4.95
CA GLU A 241 1.76 -5.84 5.05
C GLU A 241 1.49 -7.19 5.72
N VAL A 242 0.46 -7.24 6.57
CA VAL A 242 -0.14 -8.49 7.04
C VAL A 242 -1.56 -8.52 6.52
N ASP A 243 -1.85 -9.52 5.70
CA ASP A 243 -3.20 -9.81 5.26
C ASP A 243 -3.84 -10.88 6.11
N VAL A 244 -5.13 -10.73 6.34
CA VAL A 244 -5.97 -11.76 6.97
C VAL A 244 -7.06 -12.20 5.99
N ALA A 245 -7.28 -13.51 5.96
CA ALA A 245 -8.38 -14.11 5.21
C ALA A 245 -9.67 -13.95 6.02
N THR A 246 -10.61 -13.21 5.45
CA THR A 246 -11.87 -12.83 6.06
C THR A 246 -13.05 -13.31 5.22
N GLY A 247 -14.27 -13.10 5.72
CA GLY A 247 -15.50 -13.46 5.02
C GLY A 247 -15.72 -12.66 3.72
N SER A 248 -16.80 -12.96 3.00
CA SER A 248 -17.08 -12.48 1.63
C SER A 248 -17.46 -11.00 1.47
N ARG A 249 -17.05 -10.11 2.39
CA ARG A 249 -17.38 -8.67 2.38
C ARG A 249 -16.23 -7.76 2.77
N SER A 250 -15.02 -8.29 2.86
CA SER A 250 -13.95 -7.60 3.55
C SER A 250 -13.23 -6.59 2.65
N LEU A 251 -13.02 -5.41 3.21
CA LEU A 251 -12.44 -4.24 2.57
C LEU A 251 -11.40 -3.63 3.52
N SER A 252 -10.46 -2.85 2.98
CA SER A 252 -9.47 -2.12 3.75
C SER A 252 -9.61 -0.62 3.50
N VAL A 253 -9.53 0.14 4.59
CA VAL A 253 -9.32 1.60 4.59
C VAL A 253 -7.82 1.85 4.70
N VAL A 254 -7.27 2.66 3.80
CA VAL A 254 -5.87 3.06 3.79
C VAL A 254 -5.75 4.47 4.35
N ALA A 255 -5.14 4.63 5.51
CA ALA A 255 -4.75 5.92 6.06
C ALA A 255 -3.41 6.34 5.43
N PHE A 256 -3.46 7.28 4.50
CA PHE A 256 -2.33 7.72 3.69
C PHE A 256 -1.94 9.14 4.04
N GLY A 257 -0.71 9.33 4.53
CA GLY A 257 -0.29 10.65 4.96
C GLY A 257 1.14 10.80 5.44
N ASP A 258 1.33 11.87 6.21
CA ASP A 258 2.61 12.29 6.76
C ASP A 258 2.80 11.84 8.24
N SER A 259 3.63 12.55 9.01
CA SER A 259 3.92 12.27 10.43
C SER A 259 2.69 12.26 11.33
N ILE A 260 1.65 13.01 10.98
CA ILE A 260 0.38 13.04 11.72
C ILE A 260 -0.35 11.73 11.52
N THR A 261 -0.37 11.20 10.29
CA THR A 261 -0.95 9.88 10.01
C THR A 261 -0.09 8.76 10.58
N ASP A 262 1.22 8.89 10.47
CA ASP A 262 2.22 7.97 10.99
C ASP A 262 2.16 7.83 12.52
N GLY A 263 1.70 8.88 13.21
CA GLY A 263 1.39 8.87 14.64
C GLY A 263 2.44 9.53 15.53
N HIS A 264 3.09 10.61 15.10
CA HIS A 264 3.98 11.37 16.00
C HIS A 264 3.20 11.91 17.21
N GLY A 265 3.73 11.82 18.42
CA GLY A 265 3.01 12.22 19.64
C GLY A 265 2.06 11.14 20.21
N ALA A 266 1.87 10.02 19.50
CA ALA A 266 1.23 8.82 20.05
C ALA A 266 2.11 8.14 21.11
N THR A 267 1.50 7.36 22.01
CA THR A 267 2.24 6.64 23.06
C THR A 267 2.85 5.36 22.48
N THR A 268 4.16 5.16 22.62
CA THR A 268 4.83 3.94 22.15
C THR A 268 4.17 2.69 22.72
N ASN A 269 3.83 1.74 21.84
CA ASN A 269 3.13 0.47 22.12
C ASN A 269 1.66 0.60 22.56
N ALA A 270 1.06 1.79 22.61
CA ALA A 270 -0.33 1.94 23.05
C ALA A 270 -1.36 1.80 21.94
N ASN A 271 -0.94 1.92 20.67
CA ASN A 271 -1.82 1.91 19.50
C ASN A 271 -2.94 2.96 19.62
N ASP A 272 -2.56 4.20 19.94
CA ASP A 272 -3.44 5.36 20.16
C ASP A 272 -3.33 6.42 19.05
N ARG A 273 -2.91 6.01 17.85
CA ARG A 273 -2.91 6.86 16.64
C ARG A 273 -4.31 6.96 16.06
N TRP A 274 -4.61 7.98 15.27
CA TRP A 274 -5.96 8.11 14.70
C TRP A 274 -6.38 6.91 13.82
N PRO A 275 -5.50 6.23 13.04
CA PRO A 275 -5.90 5.03 12.31
C PRO A 275 -6.20 3.85 13.24
N ASP A 276 -5.50 3.74 14.38
CA ASP A 276 -5.75 2.70 15.40
C ASP A 276 -7.12 2.93 16.07
N VAL A 277 -7.43 4.18 16.43
CA VAL A 277 -8.73 4.54 17.00
C VAL A 277 -9.85 4.36 15.97
N LEU A 278 -9.62 4.67 14.69
CA LEU A 278 -10.57 4.40 13.61
C LEU A 278 -10.82 2.90 13.46
N ALA A 279 -9.78 2.07 13.50
CA ALA A 279 -9.91 0.62 13.48
C ALA A 279 -10.80 0.13 14.62
N SER A 280 -10.53 0.56 15.85
CA SER A 280 -11.35 0.24 17.03
C SER A 280 -12.81 0.64 16.85
N ARG A 281 -13.07 1.82 16.27
CA ARG A 281 -14.42 2.31 15.98
C ARG A 281 -15.16 1.41 14.98
N LEU A 282 -14.49 0.95 13.93
CA LEU A 282 -15.06 0.05 12.93
C LEU A 282 -15.28 -1.37 13.48
N GLN A 283 -14.39 -1.85 14.34
CA GLN A 283 -14.54 -3.14 15.04
C GLN A 283 -15.69 -3.12 16.06
N GLY A 284 -16.07 -1.94 16.55
CA GLY A 284 -17.19 -1.78 17.49
C GLY A 284 -18.60 -1.95 16.91
N ALA A 285 -18.75 -2.15 15.59
CA ALA A 285 -20.05 -2.30 14.93
C ALA A 285 -20.08 -3.55 14.01
N PRO A 286 -21.11 -4.43 14.12
CA PRO A 286 -21.23 -5.64 13.30
C PRO A 286 -21.22 -5.38 11.78
N GLU A 287 -21.69 -4.22 11.36
CA GLU A 287 -21.72 -3.81 9.96
C GLU A 287 -20.34 -3.47 9.40
N THR A 288 -19.34 -3.26 10.26
CA THR A 288 -18.00 -2.81 9.87
C THR A 288 -16.86 -3.59 10.51
N GLU A 289 -17.13 -4.58 11.37
CA GLU A 289 -16.13 -5.43 12.04
C GLU A 289 -15.23 -6.22 11.08
N HIS A 290 -15.61 -6.31 9.81
CA HIS A 290 -14.86 -6.97 8.76
C HIS A 290 -13.96 -6.02 7.95
N VAL A 291 -13.88 -4.73 8.33
CA VAL A 291 -13.08 -3.72 7.64
C VAL A 291 -11.71 -3.59 8.31
N GLY A 292 -10.66 -3.79 7.51
CA GLY A 292 -9.28 -3.51 7.90
C GLY A 292 -8.97 -2.02 7.82
N VAL A 293 -8.06 -1.55 8.66
CA VAL A 293 -7.48 -0.21 8.57
C VAL A 293 -5.96 -0.37 8.57
N VAL A 294 -5.30 0.23 7.59
CA VAL A 294 -3.84 0.22 7.50
C VAL A 294 -3.27 1.62 7.51
N ASN A 295 -2.15 1.79 8.20
CA ASN A 295 -1.44 3.05 8.31
C ASN A 295 -0.22 3.05 7.40
N VAL A 296 -0.23 3.93 6.40
CA VAL A 296 0.89 4.15 5.49
C VAL A 296 1.35 5.60 5.55
N GLY A 297 1.36 6.16 6.77
CA GLY A 297 2.00 7.41 7.11
C GLY A 297 3.51 7.37 6.88
N ILE A 298 4.14 8.49 6.55
CA ILE A 298 5.61 8.65 6.58
C ILE A 298 5.92 9.98 7.26
N GLY A 299 6.72 9.98 8.33
CA GLY A 299 7.19 11.22 8.93
C GLY A 299 7.82 12.18 7.92
N GLY A 300 7.49 13.47 7.97
CA GLY A 300 8.04 14.46 7.04
C GLY A 300 7.59 14.32 5.59
N ASN A 301 6.63 13.42 5.27
CA ASN A 301 6.22 13.22 3.89
C ASN A 301 5.59 14.46 3.29
N ARG A 302 5.88 14.66 2.02
CA ARG A 302 5.36 15.75 1.21
C ARG A 302 4.68 15.16 0.00
N VAL A 303 3.70 15.88 -0.53
CA VAL A 303 2.98 15.49 -1.72
C VAL A 303 3.86 15.54 -2.96
N LEU A 304 4.70 16.57 -3.06
CA LEU A 304 5.37 16.94 -4.31
C LEU A 304 6.85 16.55 -4.38
N LEU A 305 7.55 16.52 -3.24
CA LEU A 305 9.01 16.33 -3.17
C LEU A 305 9.37 15.25 -2.15
N ASP A 306 10.46 14.54 -2.39
CA ASP A 306 10.97 13.55 -1.44
C ASP A 306 11.52 14.25 -0.19
N ASP A 307 11.50 13.55 0.93
CA ASP A 307 12.14 13.96 2.19
C ASP A 307 12.64 12.70 2.93
N LEU A 308 12.18 12.42 4.15
CA LEU A 308 12.47 11.19 4.88
C LEU A 308 12.05 9.91 4.12
N GLY A 309 11.11 10.03 3.19
CA GLY A 309 10.72 8.98 2.25
C GLY A 309 10.29 9.56 0.90
N PRO A 310 9.93 8.70 -0.07
CA PRO A 310 9.43 9.14 -1.37
C PRO A 310 8.18 10.00 -1.22
N ASN A 311 8.03 11.01 -2.08
CA ASN A 311 6.85 11.87 -2.09
C ASN A 311 5.55 11.08 -2.26
N ALA A 312 4.46 11.62 -1.69
CA ALA A 312 3.16 10.96 -1.63
C ALA A 312 2.66 10.58 -3.04
N LEU A 313 2.81 11.48 -4.03
CA LEU A 313 2.34 11.22 -5.38
C LEU A 313 3.07 10.03 -6.04
N ALA A 314 4.38 9.89 -5.81
CA ALA A 314 5.19 8.80 -6.36
C ALA A 314 4.91 7.45 -5.69
N ARG A 315 4.63 7.44 -4.37
CA ARG A 315 4.38 6.18 -3.63
C ARG A 315 2.93 5.71 -3.66
N PHE A 316 2.00 6.51 -4.18
CA PHE A 316 0.57 6.22 -4.12
C PHE A 316 0.16 4.86 -4.72
N ASP A 317 0.75 4.40 -5.83
CA ASP A 317 0.42 3.07 -6.38
C ASP A 317 0.79 1.95 -5.40
N ARG A 318 1.99 2.02 -4.84
CA ARG A 318 2.52 1.01 -3.92
C ARG A 318 1.79 1.02 -2.58
N ASP A 319 1.57 2.20 -2.04
CA ASP A 319 1.07 2.36 -0.66
C ASP A 319 -0.45 2.38 -0.57
N VAL A 320 -1.16 2.62 -1.68
CA VAL A 320 -2.63 2.63 -1.72
C VAL A 320 -3.16 1.57 -2.68
N LEU A 321 -2.85 1.69 -3.99
CA LEU A 321 -3.52 0.87 -5.01
C LEU A 321 -3.16 -0.63 -4.95
N ALA A 322 -1.95 -0.95 -4.47
CA ALA A 322 -1.44 -2.32 -4.38
C ALA A 322 -1.80 -3.03 -3.05
N ARG A 323 -2.60 -2.41 -2.18
CA ARG A 323 -2.98 -2.96 -0.87
C ARG A 323 -4.16 -3.91 -0.98
N SER A 324 -4.10 -5.02 -0.25
CA SER A 324 -5.13 -6.05 -0.32
C SER A 324 -6.47 -5.54 0.19
N GLY A 325 -7.50 -5.66 -0.64
CA GLY A 325 -8.85 -5.23 -0.30
C GLY A 325 -9.04 -3.72 -0.20
N ALA A 326 -8.07 -2.90 -0.64
CA ALA A 326 -8.19 -1.44 -0.63
C ALA A 326 -9.48 -1.00 -1.33
N ALA A 327 -10.33 -0.30 -0.59
CA ALA A 327 -11.62 0.19 -1.07
C ALA A 327 -11.81 1.67 -0.78
N VAL A 328 -11.14 2.17 0.25
CA VAL A 328 -11.15 3.58 0.65
C VAL A 328 -9.74 4.01 0.99
N VAL A 329 -9.36 5.21 0.58
CA VAL A 329 -8.16 5.89 1.07
C VAL A 329 -8.57 7.20 1.74
N ILE A 330 -8.00 7.47 2.91
CA ILE A 330 -8.07 8.77 3.57
C ILE A 330 -6.73 9.46 3.34
N VAL A 331 -6.74 10.57 2.60
CA VAL A 331 -5.54 11.34 2.27
C VAL A 331 -5.41 12.52 3.22
N LEU A 332 -4.40 12.47 4.10
CA LEU A 332 -4.02 13.58 4.98
C LEU A 332 -2.54 13.92 4.72
N GLU A 333 -2.31 14.92 3.88
CA GLU A 333 -1.00 15.33 3.40
C GLU A 333 -0.93 16.84 3.22
N GLY A 334 0.27 17.37 2.98
CA GLY A 334 0.50 18.74 2.54
C GLY A 334 0.95 19.71 3.64
N ILE A 335 0.94 19.31 4.90
CA ILE A 335 1.45 20.17 5.99
C ILE A 335 2.95 20.42 5.83
N ASN A 336 3.73 19.38 5.47
CA ASN A 336 5.16 19.52 5.24
C ASN A 336 5.47 20.34 3.99
N ASP A 337 4.62 20.26 2.94
CA ASP A 337 4.78 21.10 1.75
C ASP A 337 4.65 22.59 2.07
N LEU A 338 3.64 22.95 2.87
CA LEU A 338 3.41 24.32 3.34
C LEU A 338 4.49 24.75 4.33
N GLY A 339 4.79 23.93 5.33
CA GLY A 339 5.76 24.23 6.38
C GLY A 339 7.18 24.41 5.85
N THR A 340 7.64 23.54 4.94
CA THR A 340 8.98 23.64 4.34
C THR A 340 9.12 24.86 3.43
N LEU A 341 8.03 25.40 2.86
CA LEU A 341 8.09 26.59 2.02
C LEU A 341 8.67 27.80 2.76
N THR A 342 8.30 27.96 4.04
CA THR A 342 8.73 29.09 4.88
C THR A 342 9.73 28.73 5.97
N ALA A 343 10.16 27.47 6.07
CA ALA A 343 11.09 26.98 7.10
C ALA A 343 12.46 27.70 7.12
N HIS A 344 12.87 28.33 6.02
CA HIS A 344 14.16 29.03 5.91
C HIS A 344 14.04 30.51 5.55
N GLY A 345 12.84 31.10 5.70
CA GLY A 345 12.58 32.51 5.44
C GLY A 345 11.30 32.72 4.63
N GLU A 346 10.99 33.99 4.36
CA GLU A 346 9.80 34.38 3.61
C GLU A 346 9.82 33.83 2.18
N ALA A 347 8.69 33.31 1.71
CA ALA A 347 8.48 32.94 0.33
C ALA A 347 7.70 34.03 -0.41
N SER A 348 8.00 34.23 -1.70
CA SER A 348 7.26 35.18 -2.53
C SER A 348 5.83 34.71 -2.79
N ALA A 349 4.92 35.65 -3.01
CA ALA A 349 3.53 35.33 -3.39
C ALA A 349 3.43 34.39 -4.61
N ALA A 350 4.38 34.46 -5.55
CA ALA A 350 4.43 33.58 -6.71
C ALA A 350 4.81 32.12 -6.33
N GLN A 351 5.65 31.93 -5.32
CA GLN A 351 5.99 30.60 -4.79
C GLN A 351 4.79 29.98 -4.07
N HIS A 352 4.14 30.74 -3.18
CA HIS A 352 2.88 30.33 -2.53
C HIS A 352 1.82 29.91 -3.55
N ALA A 353 1.50 30.77 -4.52
CA ALA A 353 0.52 30.47 -5.56
C ALA A 353 0.91 29.25 -6.42
N THR A 354 2.20 29.01 -6.64
CA THR A 354 2.68 27.83 -7.36
C THR A 354 2.54 26.57 -6.54
N LEU A 355 2.86 26.62 -5.25
CA LEU A 355 2.73 25.50 -4.33
C LEU A 355 1.28 25.05 -4.23
N VAL A 356 0.36 25.97 -3.91
CA VAL A 356 -1.08 25.68 -3.80
C VAL A 356 -1.59 25.03 -5.08
N ARG A 357 -1.32 25.65 -6.25
CA ARG A 357 -1.76 25.08 -7.55
C ARG A 357 -1.23 23.65 -7.76
N ASN A 358 0.03 23.41 -7.43
CA ASN A 358 0.65 22.10 -7.64
C ASN A 358 0.08 21.05 -6.66
N LEU A 359 -0.17 21.42 -5.40
CA LEU A 359 -0.83 20.55 -4.41
C LEU A 359 -2.23 20.14 -4.84
N LEU A 360 -3.06 21.10 -5.26
CA LEU A 360 -4.40 20.79 -5.76
C LEU A 360 -4.36 19.88 -7.00
N GLY A 361 -3.40 20.11 -7.90
CA GLY A 361 -3.17 19.25 -9.05
C GLY A 361 -2.78 17.82 -8.64
N ALA A 362 -1.90 17.66 -7.66
CA ALA A 362 -1.48 16.35 -7.16
C ALA A 362 -2.61 15.62 -6.43
N TYR A 363 -3.45 16.32 -5.65
CA TYR A 363 -4.66 15.74 -5.07
C TYR A 363 -5.60 15.22 -6.14
N GLN A 364 -5.84 16.00 -7.21
CA GLN A 364 -6.65 15.52 -8.33
C GLN A 364 -6.05 14.26 -8.99
N GLN A 365 -4.73 14.18 -9.15
CA GLN A 365 -4.09 12.98 -9.70
C GLN A 365 -4.25 11.75 -8.79
N MET A 366 -4.15 11.91 -7.47
CA MET A 366 -4.40 10.81 -6.53
C MET A 366 -5.86 10.35 -6.57
N ILE A 367 -6.80 11.30 -6.65
CA ILE A 367 -8.24 11.02 -6.80
C ILE A 367 -8.50 10.21 -8.08
N ASP A 368 -8.02 10.70 -9.23
CA ASP A 368 -8.23 10.07 -10.54
C ASP A 368 -7.67 8.62 -10.56
N ARG A 369 -6.49 8.41 -9.95
CA ARG A 369 -5.84 7.09 -9.85
C ARG A 369 -6.59 6.13 -8.93
N ALA A 370 -7.08 6.61 -7.79
CA ALA A 370 -7.90 5.80 -6.89
C ALA A 370 -9.23 5.39 -7.55
N HIS A 371 -9.93 6.34 -8.17
CA HIS A 371 -11.18 6.07 -8.88
C HIS A 371 -11.01 5.10 -10.05
N ALA A 372 -9.88 5.17 -10.77
CA ALA A 372 -9.55 4.20 -11.83
C ALA A 372 -9.42 2.75 -11.31
N HIS A 373 -9.17 2.59 -10.01
CA HIS A 373 -9.12 1.31 -9.30
C HIS A 373 -10.37 1.02 -8.46
N GLY A 374 -11.40 1.86 -8.53
CA GLY A 374 -12.63 1.70 -7.75
C GLY A 374 -12.47 1.97 -6.26
N ILE A 375 -11.43 2.72 -5.87
CA ILE A 375 -11.16 3.12 -4.48
C ILE A 375 -11.77 4.50 -4.26
N ALA A 376 -12.61 4.64 -3.22
CA ALA A 376 -13.14 5.92 -2.80
C ALA A 376 -12.08 6.74 -2.05
N VAL A 377 -12.13 8.06 -2.16
CA VAL A 377 -11.12 8.97 -1.61
C VAL A 377 -11.78 9.94 -0.66
N ILE A 378 -11.35 9.89 0.60
CA ILE A 378 -11.73 10.84 1.64
C ILE A 378 -10.61 11.85 1.79
N GLY A 379 -10.95 13.14 1.65
CA GLY A 379 -10.01 14.23 1.88
C GLY A 379 -9.91 14.54 3.37
N GLY A 380 -8.73 14.35 3.96
CA GLY A 380 -8.40 14.86 5.28
C GLY A 380 -7.94 16.31 5.19
N THR A 381 -8.65 17.23 5.83
CA THR A 381 -8.22 18.64 5.87
C THR A 381 -6.91 18.78 6.63
N ILE A 382 -5.99 19.61 6.13
CA ILE A 382 -4.68 19.89 6.71
C ILE A 382 -4.85 20.56 8.08
N LEU A 383 -4.22 20.01 9.11
CA LEU A 383 -4.33 20.50 10.49
C LEU A 383 -3.74 21.92 10.63
N PRO A 384 -4.14 22.69 11.65
CA PRO A 384 -3.45 23.93 12.00
C PRO A 384 -2.03 23.67 12.51
N ASP A 385 -1.06 24.50 12.12
CA ASP A 385 0.35 24.44 12.53
C ASP A 385 0.88 25.75 13.13
N GLY A 386 -0.02 26.65 13.53
CA GLY A 386 0.35 27.92 14.14
C GLY A 386 1.24 27.72 15.37
N ASN A 387 2.34 28.47 15.44
CA ASN A 387 3.41 28.34 16.42
C ASN A 387 4.21 27.03 16.37
N SER A 388 4.11 26.25 15.28
CA SER A 388 4.90 25.03 15.07
C SER A 388 6.36 25.22 15.46
N ASN A 389 6.90 24.25 16.22
CA ASN A 389 8.32 24.21 16.56
C ASN A 389 9.22 23.81 15.38
N TYR A 390 8.63 23.39 14.25
CA TYR A 390 9.34 22.90 13.06
C TYR A 390 9.34 23.91 11.92
N TYR A 391 8.32 24.76 11.85
CA TYR A 391 8.09 25.69 10.76
C TYR A 391 7.92 27.11 11.27
N HIS A 392 7.82 28.04 10.31
CA HIS A 392 7.50 29.44 10.59
C HIS A 392 6.29 29.83 9.74
N PRO A 393 5.09 29.32 10.05
CA PRO A 393 3.90 29.68 9.29
C PRO A 393 3.57 31.15 9.54
N ASP A 394 3.48 31.91 8.46
CA ASP A 394 3.02 33.30 8.48
C ASP A 394 1.55 33.39 8.05
N ALA A 395 1.03 34.61 7.96
CA ALA A 395 -0.35 34.84 7.53
C ALA A 395 -0.62 34.33 6.10
N GLN A 396 0.38 34.28 5.23
CA GLN A 396 0.23 33.77 3.87
C GLN A 396 0.22 32.23 3.86
N SER A 397 1.06 31.56 4.66
CA SER A 397 1.01 30.11 4.84
C SER A 397 -0.34 29.65 5.39
N GLU A 398 -0.90 30.36 6.38
CA GLU A 398 -2.24 30.05 6.91
C GLU A 398 -3.34 30.30 5.86
N SER A 399 -3.21 31.37 5.06
CA SER A 399 -4.11 31.64 3.93
C SER A 399 -4.07 30.52 2.88
N ASP A 400 -2.88 30.00 2.57
CA ASP A 400 -2.70 28.89 1.63
C ASP A 400 -3.31 27.59 2.19
N ARG A 401 -3.04 27.28 3.46
CA ARG A 401 -3.60 26.11 4.16
C ARG A 401 -5.12 26.13 4.15
N THR A 402 -5.72 27.26 4.52
CA THR A 402 -7.18 27.42 4.54
C THR A 402 -7.78 27.40 3.13
N THR A 403 -7.08 27.94 2.12
CA THR A 403 -7.47 27.82 0.70
C THR A 403 -7.51 26.35 0.25
N ILE A 404 -6.48 25.56 0.61
CA ILE A 404 -6.44 24.13 0.29
C ILE A 404 -7.54 23.37 1.03
N ASN A 405 -7.75 23.65 2.32
CA ASN A 405 -8.83 23.01 3.08
C ASN A 405 -10.22 23.37 2.56
N GLN A 406 -10.42 24.60 2.09
CA GLN A 406 -11.67 24.98 1.43
C GLN A 406 -11.88 24.18 0.13
N TRP A 407 -10.83 23.95 -0.65
CA TRP A 407 -10.89 23.08 -1.82
C TRP A 407 -11.25 21.64 -1.43
N ILE A 408 -10.60 21.07 -0.40
CA ILE A 408 -10.92 19.74 0.13
C ILE A 408 -12.40 19.64 0.53
N ARG A 409 -12.93 20.64 1.23
CA ARG A 409 -14.33 20.70 1.68
C ARG A 409 -15.35 20.92 0.54
N THR A 410 -14.90 21.38 -0.63
CA THR A 410 -15.80 21.72 -1.72
C THR A 410 -16.35 20.44 -2.39
N PRO A 411 -17.68 20.25 -2.46
CA PRO A 411 -18.26 19.05 -3.06
C PRO A 411 -17.81 18.83 -4.51
N GLY A 412 -17.53 17.58 -4.86
CA GLY A 412 -17.15 17.17 -6.21
C GLY A 412 -15.65 17.01 -6.44
N HIS A 413 -14.81 17.30 -5.45
CA HIS A 413 -13.39 16.94 -5.46
C HIS A 413 -13.15 15.57 -4.82
N PHE A 414 -13.32 15.46 -3.51
CA PHE A 414 -13.30 14.18 -2.79
C PHE A 414 -14.70 13.56 -2.71
N ASP A 415 -14.75 12.24 -2.49
CA ASP A 415 -16.01 11.52 -2.31
C ASP A 415 -16.66 11.86 -0.97
N GLU A 416 -15.85 12.01 0.08
CA GLU A 416 -16.23 12.49 1.41
C GLU A 416 -15.07 13.28 2.03
N VAL A 417 -15.31 13.90 3.19
CA VAL A 417 -14.32 14.71 3.91
C VAL A 417 -14.23 14.27 5.36
N ALA A 418 -13.00 14.11 5.85
CA ALA A 418 -12.69 14.05 7.27
C ALA A 418 -12.13 15.42 7.68
N ASP A 419 -12.95 16.24 8.35
CA ASP A 419 -12.59 17.60 8.74
C ASP A 419 -11.71 17.60 10.00
N PHE A 420 -10.48 17.10 9.85
CA PHE A 420 -9.49 17.03 10.93
C PHE A 420 -9.10 18.42 11.43
N ASP A 421 -9.05 19.42 10.56
CA ASP A 421 -8.72 20.82 10.86
C ASP A 421 -9.70 21.37 11.91
N HIS A 422 -11.00 21.25 11.65
CA HIS A 422 -12.01 21.66 12.61
C HIS A 422 -12.00 20.79 13.88
N ALA A 423 -11.74 19.49 13.74
CA ALA A 423 -11.76 18.55 14.87
C ALA A 423 -10.71 18.85 15.94
N VAL A 424 -9.57 19.44 15.55
CA VAL A 424 -8.44 19.65 16.46
C VAL A 424 -8.13 21.12 16.77
N ALA A 425 -8.68 22.07 16.03
CA ALA A 425 -8.38 23.49 16.20
C ALA A 425 -8.83 24.06 17.57
N ASP A 426 -8.05 24.99 18.11
CA ASP A 426 -8.47 25.82 19.25
C ASP A 426 -9.58 26.78 18.79
N PRO A 427 -10.80 26.74 19.37
CA PRO A 427 -11.86 27.68 19.03
C PRO A 427 -11.49 29.16 19.27
N ALA A 428 -10.56 29.45 20.19
CA ALA A 428 -10.08 30.80 20.45
C ALA A 428 -8.98 31.23 19.46
N HIS A 429 -8.23 30.27 18.91
CA HIS A 429 -7.13 30.50 17.97
C HIS A 429 -7.16 29.46 16.84
N PRO A 430 -8.07 29.59 15.84
CA PRO A 430 -8.34 28.51 14.87
C PRO A 430 -7.16 28.06 14.01
N GLY A 431 -6.08 28.85 13.95
CA GLY A 431 -4.82 28.49 13.30
C GLY A 431 -3.88 27.64 14.18
N GLN A 432 -4.30 27.23 15.38
CA GLN A 432 -3.51 26.45 16.33
C GLN A 432 -4.28 25.21 16.78
N LEU A 433 -3.55 24.17 17.20
CA LEU A 433 -4.15 23.02 17.88
C LEU A 433 -4.75 23.45 19.22
N LEU A 434 -5.90 22.87 19.57
CA LEU A 434 -6.45 22.98 20.92
C LEU A 434 -5.39 22.47 21.92
N PRO A 435 -5.06 23.19 23.01
CA PRO A 435 -3.98 22.78 23.91
C PRO A 435 -4.11 21.37 24.50
N ALA A 436 -5.33 20.87 24.66
CA ALA A 436 -5.58 19.49 25.12
C ALA A 436 -5.25 18.42 24.06
N PHE A 437 -5.22 18.82 22.79
CA PHE A 437 -4.95 17.98 21.63
C PHE A 437 -3.54 18.16 21.08
N ASP A 438 -2.77 19.12 21.59
CA ASP A 438 -1.39 19.36 21.20
C ASP A 438 -0.43 18.44 21.97
N SER A 439 0.52 17.81 21.27
CA SER A 439 1.62 17.05 21.91
C SER A 439 2.63 17.95 22.62
N GLY A 440 2.55 19.27 22.41
CA GLY A 440 3.42 20.31 22.96
C GLY A 440 4.38 20.89 21.91
N ASP A 441 4.30 20.44 20.66
CA ASP A 441 5.14 20.93 19.57
C ASP A 441 4.41 21.85 18.58
N HIS A 442 3.11 22.07 18.82
CA HIS A 442 2.24 22.94 18.03
C HIS A 442 2.06 22.46 16.58
N LEU A 443 2.27 21.17 16.31
CA LEU A 443 2.10 20.55 15.01
C LEU A 443 1.43 19.18 15.08
N HIS A 444 1.88 18.32 16.00
CA HIS A 444 1.43 16.95 16.10
C HIS A 444 0.37 16.78 17.20
N PRO A 445 -0.71 16.03 16.92
CA PRO A 445 -1.70 15.71 17.93
C PRO A 445 -1.14 14.86 19.09
N SER A 446 -1.65 15.11 20.29
CA SER A 446 -1.60 14.17 21.41
C SER A 446 -2.55 12.99 21.16
N PRO A 447 -2.52 11.91 21.96
CA PRO A 447 -3.49 10.82 21.87
C PRO A 447 -4.95 11.28 21.93
N ALA A 448 -5.25 12.34 22.70
CA ALA A 448 -6.59 12.93 22.75
C ALA A 448 -6.96 13.64 21.43
N GLY A 449 -6.00 14.31 20.79
CA GLY A 449 -6.17 14.89 19.46
C GLY A 449 -6.38 13.81 18.39
N TYR A 450 -5.63 12.71 18.44
CA TYR A 450 -5.83 11.57 17.54
C TYR A 450 -7.19 10.91 17.72
N GLN A 451 -7.69 10.82 18.95
CA GLN A 451 -9.06 10.36 19.20
C GLN A 451 -10.09 11.30 18.57
N ALA A 452 -9.93 12.62 18.69
CA ALA A 452 -10.82 13.61 18.08
C ALA A 452 -10.81 13.51 16.55
N MET A 453 -9.63 13.35 15.94
CA MET A 453 -9.49 13.10 14.51
C MET A 453 -10.24 11.84 14.08
N ALA A 454 -10.00 10.71 14.74
CA ALA A 454 -10.64 9.45 14.41
C ALA A 454 -12.16 9.53 14.52
N GLN A 455 -12.71 10.34 15.42
CA GLN A 455 -14.16 10.55 15.58
C GLN A 455 -14.80 11.32 14.43
N CYS A 456 -14.07 12.21 13.75
CA CYS A 456 -14.65 13.02 12.67
C CYS A 456 -14.75 12.26 11.32
N VAL A 457 -14.08 11.11 11.17
CA VAL A 457 -14.16 10.28 9.96
C VAL A 457 -15.60 9.79 9.70
N PRO A 458 -16.16 9.93 8.49
CA PRO A 458 -17.57 9.63 8.21
C PRO A 458 -17.84 8.14 7.88
N VAL A 459 -17.66 7.24 8.86
CA VAL A 459 -17.71 5.78 8.63
C VAL A 459 -19.02 5.26 8.00
N ASP A 460 -20.18 5.86 8.35
CA ASP A 460 -21.49 5.42 7.85
C ASP A 460 -21.65 5.63 6.34
N ARG A 461 -21.01 6.69 5.81
CA ARG A 461 -21.03 7.04 4.39
C ARG A 461 -19.93 6.31 3.61
N MET A 462 -18.83 5.98 4.30
CA MET A 462 -17.67 5.29 3.74
C MET A 462 -17.96 3.83 3.36
N ILE A 463 -18.78 3.11 4.16
CA ILE A 463 -18.93 1.64 4.06
C ILE A 463 -20.34 1.21 3.58
N SER A 464 -21.23 2.17 3.30
CA SER A 464 -22.57 1.85 2.78
C SER A 464 -22.51 1.13 1.43
N PRO A 465 -23.27 0.03 1.22
CA PRO A 465 -23.28 -0.73 -0.03
C PRO A 465 -24.05 0.03 -1.10
N HIS A 466 -23.48 1.13 -1.58
CA HIS A 466 -23.91 1.80 -2.79
C HIS A 466 -22.81 1.70 -3.82
N ALA A 467 -23.01 0.73 -4.72
CA ALA A 467 -22.60 0.78 -6.10
C ALA A 467 -23.07 2.10 -6.74
N SER A 468 -22.47 3.24 -6.41
CA SER A 468 -22.78 4.57 -6.97
C SER A 468 -21.75 5.67 -6.62
N LEU A 469 -20.57 5.36 -6.05
CA LEU A 469 -19.53 6.39 -5.84
C LEU A 469 -18.72 6.71 -7.10
N ILE A 470 -18.90 5.96 -8.19
CA ILE A 470 -18.30 6.29 -9.50
C ILE A 470 -19.39 6.92 -10.37
N PRO A 471 -19.31 8.21 -10.73
CA PRO A 471 -20.15 8.75 -11.80
C PRO A 471 -19.85 7.94 -13.06
N SER A 472 -20.85 7.21 -13.57
CA SER A 472 -20.71 6.52 -14.86
C SER A 472 -20.21 7.54 -15.88
N ALA A 473 -19.07 7.26 -16.53
CA ALA A 473 -18.53 8.09 -17.59
C ALA A 473 -19.66 8.48 -18.55
N ARG A 474 -20.15 9.72 -18.47
CA ARG A 474 -21.25 10.18 -19.31
C ARG A 474 -20.73 10.14 -20.75
N GLY A 475 -21.26 9.17 -21.50
CA GLY A 475 -21.05 9.07 -22.93
C GLY A 475 -21.32 10.43 -23.57
N ASN A 476 -20.28 10.94 -24.20
CA ASN A 476 -20.26 12.19 -24.95
C ASN A 476 -21.23 12.04 -26.15
N ARG A 477 -22.54 12.30 -25.94
CA ARG A 477 -23.48 12.49 -27.04
C ARG A 477 -23.23 13.87 -27.62
N ARG A 478 -22.43 13.87 -28.69
CA ARG A 478 -22.36 14.98 -29.65
C ARG A 478 -23.77 15.45 -29.97
N SER A 479 -24.04 16.72 -29.70
CA SER A 479 -25.08 17.47 -30.39
C SER A 479 -24.78 17.42 -31.89
N LYS A 480 -25.67 16.77 -32.65
CA LYS A 480 -25.79 17.03 -34.08
C LYS A 480 -26.71 18.24 -34.24
N SER A 481 -26.12 19.34 -34.69
CA SER A 481 -26.78 20.42 -35.41
C SER A 481 -27.17 19.98 -36.83
N GLY A 482 -28.31 20.48 -37.32
CA GLY A 482 -28.82 20.36 -38.71
C GLY A 482 -29.94 19.33 -38.82
N ASP A 483 -31.17 19.64 -39.27
CA ASP A 483 -31.73 20.79 -39.99
C ASP A 483 -33.12 21.16 -39.43
#